data_AF-A0A9C9MJA5-F1
#
_entry.id   AF-A0A9C9MJA5-F1
#
_cell.length_a   1.000
_cell.length_b   1.000
_cell.length_c   1.000
_cell.angle_alpha   90.00
_cell.angle_beta   90.00
_cell.angle_gamma   90.00
#
_symmetry.space_group_name_H-M   'P 1'
#
loop_
_entity.id
_entity.type
_entity.pdbx_description
1 polymer ?
#
loop_
_entity_poly.entity_id
_entity_poly.type
_entity_poly.pdbx_seq_one_letter_code
_entity_poly.pdbx_strand_id
1 'polypeptide(L)'
;MRTFFLILFLSASALLAQLSPGDLHQVHADLEGIANCTQCHVEGQQLSPEKCFDCHSILKARIDAGKGLHINPDYKQCDHCHIEHQGRNFDLVYWKDGTDKFQHNLTGYILEGGHKDVDCRKCHNSKNIKNPQTYLEKKKDLERTYLGLSQECLSCHHDEHRGQLKTTCKNCHSFDKWKPALKFDHNKANYV
;
A
#
# COMPACT_ATOMS: atom_id res chain seq x y z
N MET A 1 -29.00 30.11 -67.97
CA MET A 1 -29.57 29.25 -66.91
C MET A 1 -28.64 28.08 -66.65
N ARG A 2 -27.99 28.04 -65.48
CA ARG A 2 -27.60 26.83 -64.71
C ARG A 2 -26.58 27.22 -63.64
N THR A 3 -27.09 27.71 -62.52
CA THR A 3 -26.35 27.85 -61.26
C THR A 3 -26.13 26.45 -60.68
N PHE A 4 -24.88 26.01 -60.56
CA PHE A 4 -24.51 24.78 -59.86
C PHE A 4 -24.51 25.07 -58.35
N PHE A 5 -25.47 24.49 -57.62
CA PHE A 5 -25.42 24.46 -56.15
C PHE A 5 -24.52 23.31 -55.71
N LEU A 6 -23.34 23.64 -55.19
CA LEU A 6 -22.49 22.67 -54.48
C LEU A 6 -23.11 22.46 -53.09
N ILE A 7 -23.82 21.34 -52.89
CA ILE A 7 -24.33 20.95 -51.59
C ILE A 7 -23.17 20.29 -50.82
N LEU A 8 -22.57 21.06 -49.92
CA LEU A 8 -21.56 20.57 -48.99
C LEU A 8 -22.29 19.77 -47.89
N PHE A 9 -22.30 18.43 -48.01
CA PHE A 9 -22.75 17.55 -46.95
C PHE A 9 -21.72 17.57 -45.82
N LEU A 10 -21.93 18.40 -44.79
CA LEU A 10 -21.27 18.24 -43.51
C LEU A 10 -21.86 17.00 -42.83
N SER A 11 -21.21 15.85 -42.98
CA SER A 11 -21.46 14.72 -42.11
C SER A 11 -20.95 15.08 -40.72
N ALA A 12 -21.86 15.47 -39.82
CA ALA A 12 -21.55 15.66 -38.42
C ALA A 12 -21.27 14.29 -37.80
N SER A 13 -20.03 13.82 -37.93
CA SER A 13 -19.52 12.72 -37.12
C SER A 13 -19.55 13.22 -35.67
N ALA A 14 -20.56 12.81 -34.91
CA ALA A 14 -20.55 12.98 -33.48
C ALA A 14 -19.34 12.21 -32.94
N LEU A 15 -18.20 12.89 -32.80
CA LEU A 15 -17.16 12.45 -31.89
C LEU A 15 -17.83 12.43 -30.52
N LEU A 16 -18.29 11.25 -30.09
CA LEU A 16 -18.40 10.97 -28.67
C LEU A 16 -16.97 11.04 -28.15
N ALA A 17 -16.56 12.24 -27.73
CA ALA A 17 -15.36 12.40 -26.95
C ALA A 17 -15.54 11.47 -25.75
N GLN A 18 -14.73 10.41 -25.70
CA GLN A 18 -14.61 9.54 -24.53
C GLN A 18 -13.93 10.37 -23.44
N LEU A 19 -14.67 11.31 -22.85
CA LEU A 19 -14.15 12.31 -21.91
C LEU A 19 -13.82 11.69 -20.56
N SER A 20 -14.37 10.52 -20.25
CA SER A 20 -14.09 9.79 -19.03
C SER A 20 -13.44 8.44 -19.37
N PRO A 21 -12.24 8.14 -18.88
CA PRO A 21 -11.56 6.86 -19.11
C PRO A 21 -12.27 5.66 -18.46
N GLY A 22 -13.25 5.92 -17.60
CA GLY A 22 -13.94 4.95 -16.75
C GLY A 22 -14.11 5.50 -15.34
N ASP A 23 -14.98 4.83 -14.57
CA ASP A 23 -15.23 5.16 -13.16
C ASP A 23 -13.95 5.00 -12.33
N LEU A 24 -13.74 5.92 -11.38
CA LEU A 24 -12.67 5.79 -10.40
C LEU A 24 -12.96 4.67 -9.40
N HIS A 25 -11.91 4.10 -8.81
CA HIS A 25 -12.00 3.18 -7.69
C HIS A 25 -12.76 3.81 -6.51
N GLN A 26 -13.43 2.99 -5.69
CA GLN A 26 -14.30 3.46 -4.61
C GLN A 26 -13.62 4.46 -3.65
N VAL A 27 -12.31 4.31 -3.41
CA VAL A 27 -11.54 5.19 -2.51
C VAL A 27 -11.24 6.58 -3.10
N HIS A 28 -11.42 6.76 -4.41
CA HIS A 28 -11.27 8.02 -5.12
C HIS A 28 -12.58 8.48 -5.77
N ALA A 29 -13.72 7.84 -5.46
CA ALA A 29 -15.02 8.20 -6.03
C ALA A 29 -15.39 9.68 -5.78
N ASP A 30 -14.96 10.25 -4.66
CA ASP A 30 -15.17 11.67 -4.32
C ASP A 30 -14.39 12.63 -5.25
N LEU A 31 -13.44 12.13 -6.04
CA LEU A 31 -12.62 12.91 -6.98
C LEU A 31 -13.17 12.86 -8.41
N GLU A 32 -14.37 12.33 -8.62
CA GLU A 32 -14.96 12.30 -9.94
C GLU A 32 -15.47 13.65 -10.43
N GLY A 33 -15.73 13.72 -11.74
CA GLY A 33 -16.20 14.92 -12.42
C GLY A 33 -15.09 15.62 -13.20
N ILE A 34 -15.48 16.25 -14.32
CA ILE A 34 -14.55 16.83 -15.28
C ILE A 34 -13.65 17.93 -14.69
N ALA A 35 -14.10 18.58 -13.61
CA ALA A 35 -13.31 19.60 -12.91
C ALA A 35 -12.16 19.03 -12.08
N ASN A 36 -12.18 17.72 -11.78
CA ASN A 36 -11.24 17.08 -10.87
C ASN A 36 -10.13 16.27 -11.57
N CYS A 37 -10.12 16.20 -12.90
CA CYS A 37 -9.08 15.47 -13.66
C CYS A 37 -7.67 15.96 -13.31
N THR A 38 -7.52 17.27 -13.08
CA THR A 38 -6.25 17.91 -12.73
C THR A 38 -5.80 17.66 -11.30
N GLN A 39 -6.60 16.98 -10.46
CA GLN A 39 -6.17 16.53 -9.14
C GLN A 39 -5.08 15.46 -9.23
N CYS A 40 -5.06 14.69 -10.32
CA CYS A 40 -4.06 13.64 -10.56
C CYS A 40 -3.21 13.88 -11.81
N HIS A 41 -3.79 14.49 -12.85
CA HIS A 41 -3.10 14.77 -14.10
C HIS A 41 -2.52 16.19 -14.14
N VAL A 42 -1.36 16.34 -14.78
CA VAL A 42 -0.78 17.65 -15.10
C VAL A 42 -1.24 18.04 -16.51
N GLU A 43 -1.57 19.31 -16.72
CA GLU A 43 -2.06 19.80 -18.02
C GLU A 43 -1.05 19.51 -19.15
N GLY A 44 -1.52 18.87 -20.22
CA GLY A 44 -0.68 18.45 -21.36
C GLY A 44 0.29 17.31 -21.04
N GLN A 45 0.23 16.71 -19.85
CA GLN A 45 1.10 15.64 -19.39
C GLN A 45 0.28 14.49 -18.78
N GLN A 46 0.96 13.40 -18.44
CA GLN A 46 0.36 12.27 -17.74
C GLN A 46 0.30 12.54 -16.22
N LEU A 47 0.18 11.47 -15.44
CA LEU A 47 0.20 11.52 -13.98
C LEU A 47 1.55 12.03 -13.46
N SER A 48 1.51 12.73 -12.32
CA SER A 48 2.70 13.17 -11.59
C SER A 48 2.69 12.54 -10.19
N PRO A 49 3.80 11.93 -9.74
CA PRO A 49 3.90 11.40 -8.37
C PRO A 49 3.66 12.47 -7.31
N GLU A 50 4.03 13.73 -7.57
CA GLU A 50 3.86 14.85 -6.67
C GLU A 50 2.38 15.08 -6.33
N LYS A 51 1.48 15.01 -7.33
CA LYS A 51 0.03 15.12 -7.12
C LYS A 51 -0.52 14.02 -6.23
N CYS A 52 0.01 12.79 -6.34
CA CYS A 52 -0.39 11.71 -5.44
C CYS A 52 -0.04 12.03 -3.97
N PHE A 53 1.09 12.70 -3.74
CA PHE A 53 1.59 13.01 -2.41
C PHE A 53 0.82 14.14 -1.70
N ASP A 54 0.10 14.98 -2.42
CA ASP A 54 -0.76 16.02 -1.85
C ASP A 54 -1.81 15.41 -0.89
N CYS A 55 -2.34 14.23 -1.25
CA CYS A 55 -3.27 13.47 -0.42
C CYS A 55 -2.57 12.32 0.34
N HIS A 56 -1.61 11.64 -0.29
CA HIS A 56 -0.87 10.53 0.32
C HIS A 56 0.35 10.99 1.13
N SER A 57 0.15 11.98 1.99
CA SER A 57 1.17 12.57 2.87
C SER A 57 1.91 11.55 3.76
N ILE A 58 1.23 10.50 4.25
CA ILE A 58 1.89 9.42 5.02
C ILE A 58 2.92 8.68 4.15
N LEU A 59 2.55 8.38 2.90
CA LEU A 59 3.46 7.71 1.96
C LEU A 59 4.64 8.63 1.62
N LYS A 60 4.36 9.90 1.34
CA LYS A 60 5.38 10.92 1.09
C LYS A 60 6.40 10.97 2.24
N ALA A 61 5.94 11.10 3.48
CA ALA A 61 6.80 11.17 4.65
C ALA A 61 7.69 9.91 4.82
N ARG A 62 7.20 8.73 4.41
CA ARG A 62 8.01 7.50 4.43
C ARG A 62 9.07 7.47 3.34
N ILE A 63 8.72 7.91 2.13
CA ILE A 63 9.66 7.99 1.00
C ILE A 63 10.75 9.01 1.31
N ASP A 64 10.38 10.21 1.80
CA ASP A 64 11.33 11.25 2.22
C ASP A 64 12.28 10.74 3.32
N ALA A 65 11.79 9.85 4.20
CA ALA A 65 12.59 9.23 5.26
C ALA A 65 13.41 8.01 4.79
N GLY A 66 13.41 7.67 3.51
CA GLY A 66 14.17 6.53 2.98
C GLY A 66 13.61 5.16 3.41
N LYS A 67 12.29 5.03 3.62
CA LYS A 67 11.67 3.81 4.18
C LYS A 67 10.62 3.16 3.29
N GLY A 68 10.70 1.83 3.15
CA GLY A 68 9.67 0.98 2.55
C GLY A 68 9.88 0.73 1.05
N LEU A 69 8.86 0.17 0.39
CA LEU A 69 8.97 -0.27 -1.01
C LEU A 69 9.24 0.88 -1.99
N HIS A 70 8.50 1.98 -1.85
CA HIS A 70 8.48 3.08 -2.83
C HIS A 70 9.73 3.97 -2.84
N ILE A 71 10.75 3.64 -2.03
CA ILE A 71 12.09 4.25 -2.17
C ILE A 71 12.92 3.57 -3.25
N ASN A 72 12.56 2.33 -3.61
CA ASN A 72 13.18 1.63 -4.72
C ASN A 72 12.80 2.33 -6.04
N PRO A 73 13.77 2.69 -6.90
CA PRO A 73 13.52 3.32 -8.20
C PRO A 73 12.49 2.60 -9.07
N ASP A 74 12.42 1.27 -9.01
CA ASP A 74 11.50 0.46 -9.82
C ASP A 74 10.02 0.61 -9.40
N TYR A 75 9.77 1.24 -8.24
CA TYR A 75 8.45 1.42 -7.65
C TYR A 75 8.07 2.91 -7.52
N LYS A 76 8.67 3.79 -8.34
CA LYS A 76 8.38 5.25 -8.33
C LYS A 76 7.26 5.67 -9.28
N GLN A 77 6.98 4.89 -10.33
CA GLN A 77 5.84 5.12 -11.21
C GLN A 77 4.59 4.52 -10.58
N CYS A 78 3.83 5.35 -9.88
CA CYS A 78 2.67 4.93 -9.08
C CYS A 78 1.68 4.12 -9.90
N ASP A 79 1.35 4.59 -11.11
CA ASP A 79 0.29 4.09 -11.99
C ASP A 79 0.57 2.71 -12.62
N HIS A 80 1.83 2.26 -12.61
CA HIS A 80 2.17 0.91 -13.07
C HIS A 80 1.63 -0.19 -12.13
N CYS A 81 1.42 0.15 -10.86
CA CYS A 81 0.84 -0.75 -9.86
C CYS A 81 -0.50 -0.22 -9.35
N HIS A 82 -0.62 1.09 -9.15
CA HIS A 82 -1.85 1.76 -8.72
C HIS A 82 -2.74 2.13 -9.91
N ILE A 83 -3.43 1.14 -10.48
CA ILE A 83 -4.17 1.31 -11.72
C ILE A 83 -5.57 1.84 -11.41
N GLU A 84 -5.85 3.04 -11.92
CA GLU A 84 -7.12 3.75 -11.75
C GLU A 84 -8.00 3.65 -13.02
N HIS A 85 -9.24 4.12 -12.94
CA HIS A 85 -10.26 4.09 -14.01
C HIS A 85 -10.74 2.69 -14.40
N GLN A 86 -10.52 1.69 -13.53
CA GLN A 86 -10.97 0.31 -13.75
C GLN A 86 -12.31 0.00 -13.06
N GLY A 87 -12.99 1.03 -12.52
CA GLY A 87 -14.25 0.90 -11.82
C GLY A 87 -14.13 0.73 -10.31
N ARG A 88 -15.28 0.82 -9.63
CA ARG A 88 -15.39 0.96 -8.17
C ARG A 88 -14.67 -0.11 -7.36
N ASN A 89 -14.74 -1.35 -7.83
CA ASN A 89 -14.36 -2.53 -7.05
C ASN A 89 -13.09 -3.21 -7.58
N PHE A 90 -12.37 -2.57 -8.50
CA PHE A 90 -11.13 -3.13 -9.02
C PHE A 90 -10.05 -3.17 -7.94
N ASP A 91 -9.15 -4.16 -7.98
CA ASP A 91 -8.00 -4.18 -7.08
C ASP A 91 -7.00 -3.09 -7.48
N LEU A 92 -7.11 -1.94 -6.80
CA LEU A 92 -6.30 -0.76 -7.09
C LEU A 92 -4.79 -1.04 -7.08
N VAL A 93 -4.31 -2.07 -6.37
CA VAL A 93 -2.89 -2.45 -6.40
C VAL A 93 -2.72 -3.71 -7.24
N TYR A 94 -2.16 -3.54 -8.43
CA TYR A 94 -1.78 -4.63 -9.33
C TYR A 94 -0.43 -5.23 -8.91
N TRP A 95 -0.47 -6.48 -8.46
CA TRP A 95 0.71 -7.27 -8.12
C TRP A 95 1.09 -8.13 -9.32
N LYS A 96 2.06 -7.67 -10.12
CA LYS A 96 2.48 -8.33 -11.38
C LYS A 96 2.66 -9.84 -11.25
N ASP A 97 3.30 -10.28 -10.17
CA ASP A 97 3.66 -11.68 -9.94
C ASP A 97 2.78 -12.38 -8.90
N GLY A 98 1.72 -11.71 -8.42
CA GLY A 98 0.92 -12.12 -7.27
C GLY A 98 1.48 -11.62 -5.94
N THR A 99 0.62 -11.53 -4.93
CA THR A 99 1.01 -11.11 -3.56
C THR A 99 1.84 -12.17 -2.83
N ASP A 100 1.65 -13.44 -3.19
CA ASP A 100 2.38 -14.60 -2.66
C ASP A 100 3.87 -14.59 -3.03
N LYS A 101 4.24 -13.93 -4.14
CA LYS A 101 5.63 -13.81 -4.58
C LYS A 101 6.32 -12.55 -4.10
N PHE A 102 5.60 -11.65 -3.41
CA PHE A 102 6.16 -10.39 -2.94
C PHE A 102 7.33 -10.62 -1.97
N GLN A 103 8.47 -9.99 -2.26
CA GLN A 103 9.68 -10.14 -1.45
C GLN A 103 9.79 -9.02 -0.41
N HIS A 104 9.66 -9.37 0.86
CA HIS A 104 9.64 -8.40 1.97
C HIS A 104 10.97 -7.62 2.13
N ASN A 105 12.09 -8.22 1.72
CA ASN A 105 13.41 -7.56 1.74
C ASN A 105 13.45 -6.26 0.91
N LEU A 106 12.60 -6.12 -0.11
CA LEU A 106 12.43 -4.89 -0.90
C LEU A 106 11.96 -3.69 -0.06
N THR A 107 11.38 -3.96 1.11
CA THR A 107 10.89 -2.94 2.04
C THR A 107 11.93 -2.53 3.10
N GLY A 108 13.09 -3.19 3.12
CA GLY A 108 14.09 -3.07 4.18
C GLY A 108 13.77 -3.90 5.44
N TYR A 109 12.77 -4.78 5.38
CA TYR A 109 12.41 -5.70 6.47
C TYR A 109 12.42 -7.14 5.97
N ILE A 110 13.39 -7.93 6.42
CA ILE A 110 13.55 -9.33 6.01
C ILE A 110 12.74 -10.21 6.95
N LEU A 111 11.86 -11.04 6.39
CA LEU A 111 11.17 -12.09 7.14
C LEU A 111 12.12 -13.28 7.33
N GLU A 112 12.25 -13.74 8.56
CA GLU A 112 13.14 -14.83 8.96
C GLU A 112 12.37 -15.98 9.60
N GLY A 113 12.91 -17.20 9.47
CA GLY A 113 12.33 -18.43 10.03
C GLY A 113 10.85 -18.61 9.68
N GLY A 114 10.05 -18.96 10.68
CA GLY A 114 8.62 -19.23 10.54
C GLY A 114 7.77 -18.03 10.13
N HIS A 115 8.32 -16.81 10.10
CA HIS A 115 7.59 -15.64 9.60
C HIS A 115 7.53 -15.58 8.07
N LYS A 116 8.39 -16.30 7.35
CA LYS A 116 8.45 -16.28 5.88
C LYS A 116 7.18 -16.81 5.23
N ASP A 117 6.52 -17.77 5.89
CA ASP A 117 5.37 -18.49 5.35
C ASP A 117 4.03 -17.95 5.91
N VAL A 118 4.04 -16.75 6.49
CA VAL A 118 2.85 -16.13 7.08
C VAL A 118 2.11 -15.30 6.04
N ASP A 119 0.81 -15.57 5.87
CA ASP A 119 -0.06 -14.78 5.00
C ASP A 119 0.02 -13.28 5.33
N CYS A 120 0.05 -12.42 4.29
CA CYS A 120 0.21 -10.98 4.44
C CYS A 120 -0.77 -10.39 5.48
N ARG A 121 -2.01 -10.88 5.47
CA ARG A 121 -3.13 -10.41 6.32
C ARG A 121 -3.02 -10.80 7.79
N LYS A 122 -2.22 -11.80 8.13
CA LYS A 122 -1.95 -12.15 9.54
C LYS A 122 -1.09 -11.09 10.22
N CYS A 123 -0.26 -10.38 9.46
CA CYS A 123 0.51 -9.24 9.95
C CYS A 123 -0.19 -7.91 9.64
N HIS A 124 -0.53 -7.67 8.38
CA HIS A 124 -1.15 -6.43 7.88
C HIS A 124 -2.67 -6.44 8.13
N ASN A 125 -3.07 -6.09 9.34
CA ASN A 125 -4.46 -5.92 9.75
C ASN A 125 -4.57 -4.82 10.81
N SER A 126 -5.79 -4.36 11.08
CA SER A 126 -6.04 -3.25 12.00
C SER A 126 -5.50 -3.46 13.42
N LYS A 127 -5.46 -4.71 13.92
CA LYS A 127 -5.04 -5.01 15.30
C LYS A 127 -3.54 -4.79 15.53
N ASN A 128 -2.73 -4.96 14.49
CA ASN A 128 -1.27 -4.85 14.59
C ASN A 128 -0.75 -3.46 14.19
N ILE A 129 -1.63 -2.55 13.78
CA ILE A 129 -1.27 -1.17 13.43
C ILE A 129 -1.03 -0.38 14.71
N LYS A 130 0.18 0.16 14.84
CA LYS A 130 0.54 1.13 15.88
C LYS A 130 -0.08 2.49 15.54
N ASN A 131 -0.72 3.11 16.53
CA ASN A 131 -1.39 4.40 16.40
C ASN A 131 -2.39 4.44 15.22
N PRO A 132 -3.42 3.57 15.22
CA PRO A 132 -4.36 3.45 14.10
C PRO A 132 -5.08 4.76 13.77
N GLN A 133 -5.27 5.62 14.79
CA GLN A 133 -5.92 6.92 14.64
C GLN A 133 -5.26 7.82 13.59
N THR A 134 -3.92 7.83 13.50
CA THR A 134 -3.18 8.62 12.49
C THR A 134 -3.51 8.20 11.05
N TYR A 135 -3.83 6.93 10.83
CA TYR A 135 -4.20 6.41 9.53
C TYR A 135 -5.68 6.71 9.21
N LEU A 136 -6.55 6.58 10.22
CA LEU A 136 -7.98 6.90 10.11
C LEU A 136 -8.22 8.37 9.79
N GLU A 137 -7.48 9.28 10.42
CA GLU A 137 -7.53 10.73 10.12
C GLU A 137 -7.18 11.05 8.66
N LYS A 138 -6.39 10.20 8.01
CA LYS A 138 -6.04 10.28 6.59
C LYS A 138 -6.92 9.40 5.70
N LYS A 139 -8.11 9.01 6.20
CA LYS A 139 -9.10 8.16 5.52
C LYS A 139 -8.52 6.85 4.98
N LYS A 140 -7.50 6.28 5.64
CA LYS A 140 -6.93 5.00 5.23
C LYS A 140 -7.79 3.86 5.77
N ASP A 141 -8.05 2.90 4.89
CA ASP A 141 -8.63 1.61 5.27
C ASP A 141 -7.57 0.75 5.98
N LEU A 142 -7.77 0.53 7.28
CA LEU A 142 -6.87 -0.26 8.12
C LEU A 142 -6.86 -1.75 7.73
N GLU A 143 -7.92 -2.21 7.08
CA GLU A 143 -8.01 -3.56 6.53
C GLU A 143 -7.50 -3.65 5.10
N ARG A 144 -6.90 -2.61 4.52
CA ARG A 144 -6.24 -2.71 3.20
C ARG A 144 -4.82 -2.15 3.20
N THR A 145 -4.48 -1.32 4.16
CA THR A 145 -3.15 -0.69 4.26
C THR A 145 -2.06 -1.70 4.64
N TYR A 146 -0.89 -1.55 4.02
CA TYR A 146 0.34 -2.24 4.40
C TYR A 146 1.23 -1.41 5.34
N LEU A 147 0.74 -0.26 5.80
CA LEU A 147 1.48 0.66 6.66
C LEU A 147 1.09 0.51 8.14
N GLY A 148 2.00 0.92 9.02
CA GLY A 148 1.68 1.12 10.45
C GLY A 148 2.03 -0.02 11.38
N LEU A 149 2.58 -1.13 10.88
CA LEU A 149 3.06 -2.21 11.75
C LEU A 149 4.32 -1.82 12.52
N SER A 150 4.45 -2.37 13.73
CA SER A 150 5.70 -2.36 14.50
C SER A 150 6.54 -3.59 14.17
N GLN A 151 7.86 -3.48 14.26
CA GLN A 151 8.81 -4.60 14.14
C GLN A 151 9.10 -5.26 15.50
N GLU A 152 8.51 -4.77 16.57
CA GLU A 152 8.69 -5.31 17.91
C GLU A 152 7.98 -6.66 18.05
N CYS A 153 8.61 -7.64 18.69
CA CYS A 153 8.03 -8.97 18.87
C CYS A 153 6.66 -8.91 19.58
N LEU A 154 6.53 -7.98 20.53
CA LEU A 154 5.30 -7.76 21.32
C LEU A 154 4.15 -7.15 20.52
N SER A 155 4.37 -6.74 19.28
CA SER A 155 3.29 -6.30 18.39
C SER A 155 2.32 -7.43 18.04
N CYS A 156 2.78 -8.69 18.09
CA CYS A 156 1.97 -9.88 17.81
C CYS A 156 2.07 -10.93 18.94
N HIS A 157 3.21 -11.03 19.61
CA HIS A 157 3.43 -12.02 20.65
C HIS A 157 3.10 -11.48 22.03
N HIS A 158 2.37 -12.29 22.81
CA HIS A 158 2.11 -11.99 24.21
C HIS A 158 3.36 -12.20 25.07
N ASP A 159 3.57 -11.32 26.06
CA ASP A 159 4.63 -11.52 27.04
C ASP A 159 4.16 -12.42 28.18
N GLU A 160 4.43 -13.73 28.03
CA GLU A 160 4.18 -14.74 29.07
C GLU A 160 5.00 -14.50 30.35
N HIS A 161 6.05 -13.69 30.28
CA HIS A 161 6.92 -13.39 31.43
C HIS A 161 6.38 -12.23 32.28
N ARG A 162 5.25 -11.63 31.89
CA ARG A 162 4.54 -10.60 32.68
C ARG A 162 5.45 -9.42 33.07
N GLY A 163 6.32 -9.01 32.16
CA GLY A 163 7.27 -7.91 32.37
C GLY A 163 8.46 -8.23 33.27
N GLN A 164 8.62 -9.47 33.74
CA GLN A 164 9.76 -9.86 34.57
C GLN A 164 11.08 -9.93 33.79
N LEU A 165 10.98 -10.12 32.47
CA LEU A 165 12.14 -10.15 31.57
C LEU A 165 12.19 -8.89 30.71
N LYS A 166 13.42 -8.50 30.34
CA LYS A 166 13.65 -7.44 29.35
C LYS A 166 13.06 -7.85 28.00
N THR A 167 12.69 -6.87 27.17
CA THR A 167 12.13 -7.03 25.82
C THR A 167 13.16 -7.49 24.77
N THR A 168 14.16 -8.27 25.17
CA THR A 168 15.19 -8.87 24.33
C THR A 168 14.85 -10.32 24.01
N CYS A 169 13.73 -10.55 23.32
CA CYS A 169 13.16 -11.88 23.08
C CYS A 169 14.15 -12.84 22.38
N LYS A 170 15.00 -12.31 21.49
CA LYS A 170 15.98 -13.07 20.69
C LYS A 170 17.12 -13.70 21.49
N ASN A 171 17.28 -13.32 22.77
CA ASN A 171 18.25 -13.95 23.66
C ASN A 171 17.86 -15.39 23.99
N CYS A 172 16.56 -15.68 24.02
CA CYS A 172 16.02 -17.00 24.36
C CYS A 172 15.28 -17.64 23.17
N HIS A 173 14.52 -16.85 22.42
CA HIS A 173 13.71 -17.30 21.29
C HIS A 173 14.44 -17.17 19.94
N SER A 174 13.95 -17.92 18.95
CA SER A 174 14.43 -17.91 17.57
C SER A 174 13.34 -17.43 16.61
N PHE A 175 13.71 -17.07 15.38
CA PHE A 175 12.74 -16.77 14.34
C PHE A 175 12.09 -18.03 13.75
N ASP A 176 12.69 -19.21 13.90
CA ASP A 176 12.19 -20.46 13.34
C ASP A 176 10.98 -20.98 14.11
N LYS A 177 11.08 -21.02 15.43
CA LYS A 177 10.00 -21.44 16.34
C LYS A 177 10.04 -20.63 17.62
N TRP A 178 8.84 -20.30 18.13
CA TRP A 178 8.68 -19.62 19.41
C TRP A 178 8.97 -20.55 20.60
N LYS A 179 8.45 -21.78 20.54
CA LYS A 179 8.68 -22.84 21.53
C LYS A 179 9.30 -24.08 20.86
N PRO A 180 10.25 -24.76 21.51
CA PRO A 180 10.92 -24.34 22.76
C PRO A 180 11.87 -23.15 22.55
N ALA A 181 12.18 -22.42 23.63
CA ALA A 181 13.18 -21.36 23.61
C ALA A 181 14.59 -21.97 23.64
N LEU A 182 15.10 -22.37 22.47
CA LEU A 182 16.31 -23.19 22.34
C LEU A 182 17.59 -22.57 22.94
N LYS A 183 17.62 -21.24 23.12
CA LYS A 183 18.78 -20.53 23.68
C LYS A 183 18.72 -20.37 25.21
N PHE A 184 17.67 -20.89 25.86
CA PHE A 184 17.46 -20.76 27.29
C PHE A 184 17.17 -22.12 27.94
N ASP A 185 17.82 -22.38 29.08
CA ASP A 185 17.64 -23.59 29.87
C ASP A 185 17.10 -23.23 31.26
N HIS A 186 15.83 -23.58 31.51
CA HIS A 186 15.13 -23.33 32.77
C HIS A 186 15.82 -24.01 33.97
N ASN A 187 16.57 -25.10 33.75
CA ASN A 187 17.24 -25.82 34.82
C ASN A 187 18.54 -25.15 35.28
N LYS A 188 19.05 -24.22 34.46
CA LYS A 188 20.28 -23.46 34.74
C LYS A 188 20.00 -22.00 35.11
N ALA A 189 18.73 -21.61 35.10
CA ALA A 189 18.31 -20.27 35.43
C ALA A 189 18.21 -20.13 36.95
N ASN A 190 18.86 -19.09 37.50
CA ASN A 190 18.63 -18.68 38.87
C ASN A 190 17.35 -17.84 38.91
N TYR A 191 16.28 -18.43 39.42
CA TYR A 191 15.07 -17.69 39.77
C TYR A 191 15.34 -16.98 41.10
N VAL A 192 15.23 -15.65 41.09
CA VAL A 192 15.28 -14.82 42.31
C VAL A 192 13.86 -14.60 42.83
#